data_AF-A0A0A2ABJ5-F1
#
_entry.id   AF-A0A0A2ABJ5-F1
#
_cell.length_a   1.000
_cell.length_b   1.000
_cell.length_c   1.000
_cell.angle_alpha   90.00
_cell.angle_beta   90.00
_cell.angle_gamma   90.00
#
_symmetry.space_group_name_H-M   'P 1'
#
loop_
_entity.id
_entity.type
_entity.pdbx_description
1 polymer ?
#
loop_
_entity_poly.entity_id
_entity_poly.type
_entity_poly.pdbx_seq_one_letter_code
_entity_poly.pdbx_strand_id
1 'polypeptide(L)'
;MFKFLKALMNNKESTITNNINSVHRILKTDIKKEPYIEEDEIIFGCGCFWGAEKCFWKLPGVVTTSVGYAGGKKNNPTYYEVCSGLTGHSEVVRVIWDKSKIDISDLLKMFWECHDPTQINRQGNDIGTQYRSAIFYKNEKNLETIIASKEEYQKELSKNNFGLIQTEIKMIDTYFYAEQYHQQYLASPGSRQYCSASPTKVKLGNFVGSNFKLKEYIWENFNWEVDKCVLRSDNNPIKN
;
A
#
# COMPACT_ATOMS: atom_id res chain seq x y z
N MET A 1 -18.91 44.38 31.61
CA MET A 1 -17.51 44.11 31.21
C MET A 1 -17.13 42.61 31.16
N PHE A 2 -17.92 41.69 31.73
CA PHE A 2 -17.63 40.23 31.74
C PHE A 2 -18.65 39.34 30.99
N LYS A 3 -19.36 39.91 29.99
CA LYS A 3 -20.17 39.14 29.02
C LYS A 3 -19.75 39.35 27.56
N PHE A 4 -18.87 40.32 27.29
CA PHE A 4 -18.33 40.58 25.94
C PHE A 4 -17.08 39.74 25.62
N LEU A 5 -16.35 39.25 26.63
CA LEU A 5 -15.20 38.36 26.42
C LEU A 5 -15.56 36.90 26.12
N LYS A 6 -16.79 36.46 26.41
CA LYS A 6 -17.20 35.05 26.18
C LYS A 6 -17.63 34.78 24.73
N ALA A 7 -17.88 35.83 23.95
CA ALA A 7 -18.20 35.74 22.52
C ALA A 7 -16.95 35.69 21.61
N LEU A 8 -15.78 36.09 22.14
CA LEU A 8 -14.49 36.00 21.44
C LEU A 8 -13.77 34.66 21.63
N MET A 9 -14.30 33.76 22.47
CA MET A 9 -13.75 32.41 22.69
C MET A 9 -14.56 31.29 22.03
N ASN A 10 -15.62 31.63 21.27
CA ASN A 10 -16.48 30.66 20.59
C ASN A 10 -16.55 30.83 19.06
N ASN A 11 -15.66 31.64 18.47
CA ASN A 11 -15.51 31.68 17.03
C ASN A 11 -14.44 30.68 16.60
N LYS A 12 -14.91 29.64 15.92
CA LYS A 12 -14.23 28.89 14.87
C LYS A 12 -12.96 29.58 14.38
N GLU A 13 -11.83 29.15 14.90
CA GLU A 13 -10.74 28.79 14.01
C GLU A 13 -10.66 27.27 14.09
N SER A 14 -11.48 26.63 13.25
CA SER A 14 -10.98 25.43 12.60
C SER A 14 -9.68 25.88 11.94
N THR A 15 -8.56 25.61 12.60
CA THR A 15 -7.28 25.54 11.94
C THR A 15 -7.42 24.41 10.92
N ILE A 16 -8.03 24.73 9.79
CA ILE A 16 -7.60 24.22 8.50
C ILE A 16 -6.19 24.78 8.41
N THR A 17 -5.24 24.11 9.06
CA THR A 17 -3.92 24.00 8.48
C THR A 17 -4.23 23.40 7.12
N ASN A 18 -4.27 24.26 6.10
CA ASN A 18 -4.18 23.83 4.73
C ASN A 18 -2.83 23.14 4.62
N ASN A 19 -2.79 21.89 5.05
CA ASN A 19 -1.65 21.02 4.99
C ASN A 19 -1.61 20.54 3.55
N ILE A 20 -1.32 21.46 2.63
CA ILE A 20 -1.13 21.19 1.19
C ILE A 20 -0.13 20.03 1.03
N ASN A 21 0.76 19.86 2.02
CA ASN A 21 1.75 18.79 2.10
C ASN A 21 1.21 17.39 2.41
N SER A 22 -0.07 17.23 2.79
CA SER A 22 -0.70 15.92 2.99
C SER A 22 -1.73 15.56 1.91
N VAL A 23 -1.95 16.40 0.90
CA VAL A 23 -2.87 16.06 -0.18
C VAL A 23 -2.22 15.10 -1.17
N HIS A 24 -2.85 13.95 -1.38
CA HIS A 24 -2.44 12.93 -2.33
C HIS A 24 -2.37 13.52 -3.74
N ARG A 25 -1.21 13.44 -4.40
CA ARG A 25 -0.98 14.15 -5.67
C ARG A 25 -1.96 13.76 -6.77
N ILE A 26 -2.38 12.49 -6.81
CA ILE A 26 -3.32 11.94 -7.79
C ILE A 26 -4.77 11.96 -7.29
N LEU A 27 -5.08 11.24 -6.22
CA LEU A 27 -6.43 11.06 -5.67
C LEU A 27 -7.05 12.30 -5.01
N LYS A 28 -6.27 13.35 -4.76
CA LYS A 28 -6.73 14.63 -4.17
C LYS A 28 -7.39 14.50 -2.79
N THR A 29 -7.07 13.44 -2.06
CA THR A 29 -7.51 13.14 -0.69
C THR A 29 -6.38 13.39 0.31
N ASP A 30 -6.69 13.58 1.59
CA ASP A 30 -5.64 13.71 2.62
C ASP A 30 -5.03 12.33 2.89
N ILE A 31 -3.71 12.17 2.67
CA ILE A 31 -2.97 10.93 2.91
C ILE A 31 -2.95 10.54 4.39
N LYS A 32 -3.17 11.51 5.29
CA LYS A 32 -3.17 11.32 6.75
C LYS A 32 -4.56 11.03 7.31
N LYS A 33 -5.59 10.93 6.47
CA LYS A 33 -6.94 10.62 6.95
C LYS A 33 -6.97 9.24 7.61
N GLU A 34 -7.90 9.09 8.55
CA GLU A 34 -8.32 7.80 9.07
C GLU A 34 -9.54 7.28 8.28
N PRO A 35 -9.72 5.94 8.18
CA PRO A 35 -10.86 5.37 7.48
C PRO A 35 -12.18 5.68 8.21
N TYR A 36 -13.22 6.01 7.44
CA TYR A 36 -14.59 6.12 7.93
C TYR A 36 -15.29 4.75 7.98
N ILE A 37 -16.53 4.71 8.48
CA ILE A 37 -17.31 3.46 8.65
C ILE A 37 -17.48 2.65 7.35
N GLU A 38 -17.55 3.31 6.19
CA GLU A 38 -17.67 2.67 4.87
C GLU A 38 -16.32 2.32 4.22
N GLU A 39 -15.24 2.65 4.90
CA GLU A 39 -13.88 2.41 4.45
C GLU A 39 -13.18 1.40 5.34
N ASP A 40 -12.01 0.98 4.92
CA ASP A 40 -11.12 0.13 5.70
C ASP A 40 -9.66 0.44 5.33
N GLU A 41 -8.72 -0.10 6.11
CA GLU A 41 -7.29 0.11 5.88
C GLU A 41 -6.46 -1.18 5.96
N ILE A 42 -5.39 -1.21 5.16
CA ILE A 42 -4.41 -2.29 5.13
C ILE A 42 -3.06 -1.74 4.71
N ILE A 43 -1.98 -2.42 5.10
CA ILE A 43 -0.61 -1.99 4.84
C ILE A 43 0.16 -3.13 4.16
N PHE A 44 0.77 -2.84 3.02
CA PHE A 44 1.46 -3.83 2.19
C PHE A 44 2.94 -3.48 1.98
N GLY A 45 3.83 -4.45 2.14
CA GLY A 45 5.23 -4.39 1.73
C GLY A 45 5.47 -5.24 0.49
N CYS A 46 5.87 -4.61 -0.62
CA CYS A 46 6.08 -5.26 -1.92
C CYS A 46 7.46 -4.95 -2.51
N GLY A 47 8.47 -4.73 -1.66
CA GLY A 47 9.75 -4.15 -2.06
C GLY A 47 9.72 -2.62 -2.05
N CYS A 48 10.36 -1.99 -3.05
CA CYS A 48 10.38 -0.54 -3.18
C CYS A 48 8.95 0.03 -3.24
N PHE A 49 8.61 0.84 -2.25
CA PHE A 49 7.27 1.36 -2.09
C PHE A 49 6.80 2.32 -3.21
N TRP A 50 7.69 2.87 -4.06
CA TRP A 50 7.31 3.82 -5.11
C TRP A 50 6.48 3.15 -6.21
N GLY A 51 6.94 1.99 -6.67
CA GLY A 51 6.20 1.18 -7.65
C GLY A 51 4.95 0.59 -7.03
N ALA A 52 5.08 0.05 -5.82
CA ALA A 52 3.95 -0.56 -5.10
C ALA A 52 2.81 0.45 -4.87
N GLU A 53 3.12 1.67 -4.43
CA GLU A 53 2.10 2.69 -4.19
C GLU A 53 1.32 3.01 -5.47
N LYS A 54 2.03 3.10 -6.60
CA LYS A 54 1.43 3.32 -7.92
C LYS A 54 0.48 2.20 -8.32
N CYS A 55 0.80 0.95 -7.98
CA CYS A 55 -0.12 -0.16 -8.22
C CYS A 55 -1.47 0.06 -7.51
N PHE A 56 -1.43 0.43 -6.23
CA PHE A 56 -2.63 0.55 -5.40
C PHE A 56 -3.46 1.79 -5.71
N TRP A 57 -2.86 2.98 -5.84
CA TRP A 57 -3.67 4.20 -6.08
C TRP A 57 -4.42 4.16 -7.42
N LYS A 58 -3.99 3.30 -8.35
CA LYS A 58 -4.63 3.15 -9.65
C LYS A 58 -5.93 2.38 -9.60
N LEU A 59 -6.17 1.59 -8.55
CA LEU A 59 -7.35 0.75 -8.44
C LEU A 59 -8.61 1.59 -8.16
N PRO A 60 -9.69 1.43 -8.94
CA PRO A 60 -10.95 2.09 -8.66
C PRO A 60 -11.46 1.73 -7.27
N GLY A 61 -11.89 2.72 -6.49
CA GLY A 61 -12.36 2.52 -5.11
C GLY A 61 -11.29 2.69 -4.04
N VAL A 62 -10.01 2.77 -4.39
CA VAL A 62 -8.97 3.23 -3.46
C VAL A 62 -9.16 4.72 -3.22
N VAL A 63 -9.24 5.11 -1.94
CA VAL A 63 -9.55 6.47 -1.50
C VAL A 63 -8.29 7.29 -1.30
N THR A 64 -7.27 6.70 -0.68
CA THR A 64 -5.94 7.30 -0.57
C THR A 64 -4.88 6.23 -0.36
N THR A 65 -3.64 6.54 -0.72
CA THR A 65 -2.46 5.78 -0.32
C THR A 65 -1.44 6.66 0.38
N SER A 66 -0.52 6.06 1.12
CA SER A 66 0.70 6.72 1.59
C SER A 66 1.82 5.71 1.74
N VAL A 67 3.06 6.15 1.55
CA VAL A 67 4.24 5.32 1.79
C VAL A 67 4.88 5.60 3.14
N GLY A 68 5.45 4.55 3.73
CA GLY A 68 6.00 4.64 5.08
C GLY A 68 6.79 3.41 5.51
N TYR A 69 7.01 3.33 6.82
CA TYR A 69 7.83 2.33 7.47
C TYR A 69 7.03 1.62 8.57
N ALA A 70 7.01 0.30 8.55
CA ALA A 70 6.25 -0.51 9.51
C ALA A 70 6.93 -1.87 9.80
N GLY A 71 6.51 -2.52 10.89
CA GLY A 71 6.98 -3.87 11.25
C GLY A 71 8.35 -3.94 11.97
N GLY A 72 9.03 -2.81 12.14
CA GLY A 72 10.29 -2.70 12.88
C GLY A 72 10.12 -2.28 14.33
N LYS A 73 11.23 -1.87 14.97
CA LYS A 73 11.27 -1.47 16.39
C LYS A 73 11.63 0.01 16.62
N LYS A 74 12.19 0.68 15.61
CA LYS A 74 12.67 2.05 15.75
C LYS A 74 11.49 3.01 15.64
N ASN A 75 11.26 3.82 16.66
CA ASN A 75 10.26 4.89 16.58
C ASN A 75 10.73 6.02 15.65
N ASN A 76 9.81 6.53 14.83
CA ASN A 76 10.02 7.63 13.88
C ASN A 76 11.30 7.48 13.04
N PRO A 77 11.49 6.37 12.30
CA PRO A 77 12.69 6.16 11.50
C PRO A 77 12.69 7.08 10.27
N THR A 78 13.87 7.53 9.88
CA THR A 78 14.12 8.20 8.59
C THR A 78 14.39 7.18 7.49
N TYR A 79 14.26 7.57 6.22
CA TYR A 79 14.61 6.71 5.09
C TYR A 79 16.03 6.15 5.21
N TYR A 80 17.02 6.99 5.54
CA TYR A 80 18.41 6.58 5.68
C TYR A 80 18.63 5.56 6.79
N GLU A 81 17.94 5.72 7.93
CA GLU A 81 17.98 4.72 9.00
C GLU A 81 17.36 3.40 8.52
N VAL A 82 16.22 3.43 7.82
CA VAL A 82 15.61 2.21 7.26
C VAL A 82 16.53 1.52 6.24
N CYS A 83 17.17 2.28 5.35
CA CYS A 83 18.13 1.73 4.38
C CYS A 83 19.35 1.06 5.02
N SER A 84 19.69 1.41 6.27
CA SER A 84 20.77 0.70 7.01
C SER A 84 20.40 -0.74 7.38
N GLY A 85 19.10 -1.09 7.35
CA GLY A 85 18.58 -2.39 7.79
C GLY A 85 18.47 -2.56 9.31
N LEU A 86 18.97 -1.61 10.11
CA LEU A 86 19.05 -1.73 11.57
C LEU A 86 17.72 -1.44 12.29
N THR A 87 16.76 -0.80 11.62
CA THR A 87 15.48 -0.40 12.23
C THR A 87 14.48 -1.56 12.31
N GLY A 88 14.66 -2.59 11.50
CA GLY A 88 13.73 -3.70 11.30
C GLY A 88 12.46 -3.35 10.50
N HIS A 89 12.29 -2.09 10.08
CA HIS A 89 11.12 -1.70 9.32
C HIS A 89 11.19 -2.20 7.88
N SER A 90 10.02 -2.49 7.31
CA SER A 90 9.81 -2.61 5.86
C SER A 90 9.37 -1.28 5.29
N GLU A 91 9.78 -0.99 4.06
CA GLU A 91 9.04 -0.08 3.19
C GLU A 91 7.65 -0.67 2.96
N VAL A 92 6.63 0.16 3.14
CA VAL A 92 5.23 -0.26 3.03
C VAL A 92 4.36 0.84 2.42
N VAL A 93 3.25 0.41 1.82
CA VAL A 93 2.16 1.22 1.32
C VAL A 93 0.96 1.03 2.24
N ARG A 94 0.46 2.11 2.84
CA ARG A 94 -0.85 2.13 3.48
C ARG A 94 -1.91 2.43 2.44
N VAL A 95 -2.97 1.65 2.43
CA VAL A 95 -4.10 1.78 1.50
C VAL A 95 -5.38 1.94 2.31
N ILE A 96 -6.13 3.01 2.03
CA ILE A 96 -7.52 3.15 2.47
C ILE A 96 -8.42 2.99 1.26
N TRP A 97 -9.47 2.19 1.39
CA TRP A 97 -10.41 1.94 0.30
C TRP A 97 -11.87 2.05 0.74
N ASP A 98 -12.74 2.31 -0.23
CA ASP A 98 -14.20 2.29 -0.08
C ASP A 98 -14.72 0.87 -0.27
N LYS A 99 -15.21 0.26 0.83
CA LYS A 99 -15.65 -1.14 0.85
C LYS A 99 -16.81 -1.39 -0.09
N SER A 100 -17.56 -0.38 -0.52
CA SER A 100 -18.66 -0.56 -1.46
C SER A 100 -18.15 -0.82 -2.89
N LYS A 101 -16.99 -0.26 -3.26
CA LYS A 101 -16.45 -0.25 -4.62
C LYS A 101 -15.38 -1.30 -4.89
N ILE A 102 -14.53 -1.56 -3.90
CA ILE A 102 -13.42 -2.52 -3.99
C ILE A 102 -13.41 -3.36 -2.71
N ASP A 103 -13.11 -4.64 -2.86
CA ASP A 103 -13.01 -5.58 -1.76
C ASP A 103 -11.54 -5.80 -1.37
N ILE A 104 -11.28 -6.26 -0.14
CA ILE A 104 -9.92 -6.65 0.24
C ILE A 104 -9.37 -7.75 -0.69
N SER A 105 -10.24 -8.60 -1.25
CA SER A 105 -9.83 -9.62 -2.21
C SER A 105 -9.14 -9.02 -3.43
N ASP A 106 -9.66 -7.91 -3.96
CA ASP A 106 -9.04 -7.18 -5.07
C ASP A 106 -7.66 -6.61 -4.65
N LEU A 107 -7.56 -6.04 -3.46
CA LEU A 107 -6.28 -5.53 -2.94
C LEU A 107 -5.25 -6.65 -2.74
N LEU A 108 -5.69 -7.82 -2.27
CA LEU A 108 -4.83 -9.00 -2.12
C LEU A 108 -4.39 -9.56 -3.48
N LYS A 109 -5.26 -9.54 -4.50
CA LYS A 109 -4.88 -9.86 -5.88
C LYS A 109 -3.77 -8.94 -6.39
N MET A 110 -3.94 -7.62 -6.23
CA MET A 110 -2.90 -6.67 -6.58
C MET A 110 -1.60 -6.97 -5.83
N PHE A 111 -1.68 -7.15 -4.51
CA PHE A 111 -0.54 -7.47 -3.67
C PHE A 111 0.20 -8.72 -4.18
N TRP A 112 -0.48 -9.86 -4.28
CA TRP A 112 0.15 -11.13 -4.64
C TRP A 112 0.75 -11.14 -6.05
N GLU A 113 0.11 -10.47 -7.01
CA GLU A 113 0.52 -10.49 -8.41
C GLU A 113 1.59 -9.44 -8.76
N CYS A 114 1.80 -8.41 -7.92
CA CYS A 114 2.70 -7.29 -8.26
C CYS A 114 4.17 -7.47 -7.83
N HIS A 115 4.50 -8.49 -7.04
CA HIS A 115 5.87 -8.77 -6.58
C HIS A 115 6.13 -10.28 -6.41
N ASP A 116 7.37 -10.66 -6.09
CA ASP A 116 7.71 -12.03 -5.71
C ASP A 116 7.66 -12.20 -4.18
N PRO A 117 6.64 -12.87 -3.62
CA PRO A 117 6.51 -13.05 -2.18
C PRO A 117 7.36 -14.20 -1.62
N THR A 118 8.17 -14.89 -2.45
CA THR A 118 9.03 -16.01 -2.02
C THR A 118 10.46 -15.57 -1.70
N GLN A 119 10.80 -14.30 -1.98
CA GLN A 119 12.11 -13.72 -1.71
C GLN A 119 12.22 -13.27 -0.25
N ILE A 120 13.21 -13.80 0.47
CA ILE A 120 13.52 -13.39 1.85
C ILE A 120 14.38 -12.12 1.81
N ASN A 121 13.95 -11.07 2.53
CA ASN A 121 14.71 -9.82 2.70
C ASN A 121 15.24 -9.24 1.38
N ARG A 122 14.43 -9.35 0.34
CA ARG A 122 14.77 -8.96 -1.03
C ARG A 122 13.49 -8.79 -1.85
N GLN A 123 13.55 -7.88 -2.81
CA GLN A 123 12.60 -7.84 -3.92
C GLN A 123 13.33 -7.47 -5.22
N GLY A 124 13.42 -8.41 -6.15
CA GLY A 124 14.11 -8.20 -7.41
C GLY A 124 15.59 -7.91 -7.20
N ASN A 125 16.03 -6.71 -7.55
CA ASN A 125 17.42 -6.26 -7.33
C ASN A 125 17.62 -5.52 -6.00
N ASP A 126 16.55 -5.21 -5.27
CA ASP A 126 16.62 -4.54 -3.99
C ASP A 126 16.81 -5.56 -2.87
N ILE A 127 17.97 -5.48 -2.21
CA ILE A 127 18.38 -6.42 -1.16
C ILE A 127 18.37 -5.70 0.18
N GLY A 128 17.69 -6.30 1.17
CA GLY A 128 17.56 -5.75 2.51
C GLY A 128 16.25 -6.15 3.18
N THR A 129 16.26 -6.24 4.50
CA THR A 129 15.08 -6.54 5.33
C THR A 129 13.95 -5.54 5.12
N GLN A 130 14.28 -4.32 4.69
CA GLN A 130 13.34 -3.27 4.38
C GLN A 130 12.52 -3.52 3.11
N TYR A 131 12.92 -4.46 2.25
CA TYR A 131 12.22 -4.77 0.99
C TYR A 131 11.43 -6.08 1.05
N ARG A 132 11.23 -6.64 2.24
CA ARG A 132 10.54 -7.92 2.42
C ARG A 132 9.06 -7.81 2.02
N SER A 133 8.50 -8.95 1.63
CA SER A 133 7.06 -9.09 1.46
C SER A 133 6.35 -9.02 2.82
N ALA A 134 5.34 -8.16 2.96
CA ALA A 134 4.60 -8.01 4.21
C ALA A 134 3.13 -7.63 4.00
N ILE A 135 2.26 -8.12 4.88
CA ILE A 135 0.88 -7.65 5.06
C ILE A 135 0.71 -7.30 6.53
N PHE A 136 0.47 -6.03 6.80
CA PHE A 136 0.15 -5.57 8.14
C PHE A 136 -1.28 -5.05 8.23
N TYR A 137 -1.91 -5.35 9.36
CA TYR A 137 -3.30 -4.99 9.65
C TYR A 137 -3.41 -4.45 11.09
N LYS A 138 -4.43 -3.63 11.36
CA LYS A 138 -4.64 -3.04 12.69
C LYS A 138 -5.73 -3.74 13.52
N ASN A 139 -6.53 -4.60 12.89
CA ASN A 139 -7.59 -5.39 13.55
C ASN A 139 -7.85 -6.69 12.78
N GLU A 140 -8.48 -7.66 13.42
CA GLU A 140 -8.60 -9.03 12.89
C GLU A 140 -9.72 -9.21 11.85
N LYS A 141 -10.48 -8.16 11.52
CA LYS A 141 -11.67 -8.24 10.65
C LYS A 141 -11.42 -8.92 9.31
N ASN A 142 -10.22 -8.78 8.77
CA ASN A 142 -9.82 -9.28 7.45
C ASN A 142 -8.80 -10.44 7.51
N LEU A 143 -8.47 -10.93 8.71
CA LEU A 143 -7.37 -11.88 8.90
C LEU A 143 -7.64 -13.20 8.17
N GLU A 144 -8.83 -13.76 8.28
CA GLU A 144 -9.20 -15.01 7.61
C GLU A 144 -9.05 -14.92 6.08
N THR A 145 -9.52 -13.81 5.49
CA THR A 145 -9.40 -13.52 4.06
C THR A 145 -7.94 -13.38 3.62
N ILE A 146 -7.11 -12.72 4.43
CA ILE A 146 -5.66 -12.59 4.19
C ILE A 146 -5.00 -13.99 4.19
N ILE A 147 -5.28 -14.83 5.19
CA ILE A 147 -4.71 -16.18 5.28
C ILE A 147 -5.18 -17.06 4.12
N ALA A 148 -6.47 -17.06 3.80
CA ALA A 148 -7.03 -17.83 2.68
C ALA A 148 -6.38 -17.42 1.34
N SER A 149 -6.14 -16.12 1.12
CA SER A 149 -5.46 -15.65 -0.10
C SER A 149 -4.00 -16.12 -0.17
N LYS A 150 -3.28 -16.15 0.95
CA LYS A 150 -1.90 -16.68 1.03
C LYS A 150 -1.87 -18.16 0.68
N GLU A 151 -2.78 -18.95 1.26
CA GLU A 151 -2.86 -20.39 1.02
C GLU A 151 -3.17 -20.69 -0.44
N GLU A 152 -4.10 -19.94 -1.05
CA GLU A 152 -4.41 -20.11 -2.47
C GLU A 152 -3.24 -19.71 -3.36
N TYR A 153 -2.62 -18.56 -3.10
CA TYR A 153 -1.47 -18.14 -3.89
C TYR A 153 -0.28 -19.08 -3.74
N GLN A 154 -0.07 -19.67 -2.55
CA GLN A 154 0.97 -20.69 -2.36
C GLN A 154 0.75 -21.90 -3.27
N LYS A 155 -0.49 -22.37 -3.46
CA LYS A 155 -0.79 -23.47 -4.37
C LYS A 155 -0.42 -23.10 -5.80
N GLU A 156 -0.80 -21.91 -6.25
CA GLU A 156 -0.50 -21.43 -7.60
C GLU A 156 1.01 -21.25 -7.82
N LEU A 157 1.74 -20.73 -6.84
CA LEU A 157 3.20 -20.63 -6.88
C LEU A 157 3.86 -22.01 -6.93
N SER A 158 3.40 -22.98 -6.13
CA SER A 158 3.94 -24.35 -6.15
C SER A 158 3.71 -25.05 -7.48
N LYS A 159 2.55 -24.84 -8.14
CA LYS A 159 2.30 -25.34 -9.52
C LYS A 159 3.28 -24.78 -10.54
N ASN A 160 3.80 -23.56 -10.29
CA ASN A 160 4.76 -22.87 -11.13
C ASN A 160 6.22 -23.03 -10.65
N ASN A 161 6.49 -24.00 -9.77
CA ASN A 161 7.83 -24.32 -9.24
C ASN A 161 8.50 -23.19 -8.42
N PHE A 162 7.72 -22.26 -7.87
CA PHE A 162 8.23 -21.28 -6.92
C PHE A 162 8.36 -21.88 -5.51
N GLY A 163 9.18 -21.23 -4.69
CA GLY A 163 9.39 -21.60 -3.29
C GLY A 163 8.19 -21.26 -2.38
N LEU A 164 8.42 -21.40 -1.07
CA LEU A 164 7.42 -21.03 -0.06
C LEU A 164 7.30 -19.51 0.07
N ILE A 165 6.08 -19.03 0.26
CA ILE A 165 5.77 -17.63 0.57
C ILE A 165 6.44 -17.23 1.89
N GLN A 166 7.20 -16.14 1.84
CA GLN A 166 7.96 -15.55 2.95
C GLN A 166 7.29 -14.30 3.52
N THR A 167 6.05 -14.03 3.09
CA THR A 167 5.29 -12.84 3.48
C THR A 167 5.04 -12.84 4.99
N GLU A 168 5.52 -11.78 5.65
CA GLU A 168 5.22 -11.49 7.05
C GLU A 168 3.78 -11.00 7.16
N ILE A 169 2.92 -11.74 7.86
CA ILE A 169 1.54 -11.34 8.14
C ILE A 169 1.43 -11.06 9.62
N LYS A 170 1.17 -9.81 9.99
CA LYS A 170 1.27 -9.39 11.39
C LYS A 170 0.35 -8.23 11.73
N MET A 171 -0.28 -8.29 12.91
CA MET A 171 -0.96 -7.13 13.49
C MET A 171 0.06 -6.10 13.97
N ILE A 172 -0.12 -4.83 13.60
CA ILE A 172 0.74 -3.73 14.03
C ILE A 172 -0.08 -2.61 14.67
N ASP A 173 0.55 -1.88 15.57
CA ASP A 173 0.02 -0.68 16.23
C ASP A 173 0.56 0.62 15.62
N THR A 174 1.73 0.55 14.97
CA THR A 174 2.50 1.71 14.54
C THR A 174 2.83 1.68 13.05
N TYR A 175 2.59 2.82 12.40
CA TYR A 175 2.98 3.10 11.02
C TYR A 175 3.61 4.50 11.00
N PHE A 176 4.81 4.60 10.44
CA PHE A 176 5.52 5.88 10.33
C PHE A 176 5.51 6.35 8.88
N TYR A 177 4.98 7.54 8.63
CA TYR A 177 5.00 8.13 7.29
C TYR A 177 6.43 8.36 6.84
N ALA A 178 6.74 7.97 5.59
CA ALA A 178 7.97 8.37 4.94
C ALA A 178 7.93 9.87 4.61
N GLU A 179 9.10 10.45 4.35
CA GLU A 179 9.26 11.85 4.01
C GLU A 179 8.39 12.26 2.81
N GLN A 180 7.98 13.54 2.78
CA GLN A 180 7.05 14.05 1.77
C GLN A 180 7.49 13.78 0.33
N TYR A 181 8.80 13.80 0.06
CA TYR A 181 9.32 13.57 -1.28
C TYR A 181 9.11 12.11 -1.75
N HIS A 182 8.91 11.15 -0.85
CA HIS A 182 8.57 9.77 -1.23
C HIS A 182 7.09 9.59 -1.57
N GLN A 183 6.21 10.46 -1.09
CA GLN A 183 4.76 10.36 -1.29
C GLN A 183 4.40 10.56 -2.76
N GLN A 184 3.75 9.55 -3.35
CA GLN A 184 3.41 9.47 -4.77
C GLN A 184 4.62 9.76 -5.66
N TYR A 185 5.82 9.30 -5.30
CA TYR A 185 7.09 9.69 -5.93
C TYR A 185 7.05 9.63 -7.47
N LEU A 186 6.51 8.55 -8.05
CA LEU A 186 6.43 8.36 -9.52
C LEU A 186 5.46 9.32 -10.23
N ALA A 187 4.62 10.02 -9.49
CA ALA A 187 3.77 11.09 -10.00
C ALA A 187 4.42 12.48 -9.87
N SER A 188 5.61 12.59 -9.25
CA SER A 188 6.34 13.86 -9.14
C SER A 188 6.98 14.22 -10.49
N PRO A 189 6.90 15.48 -10.94
CA PRO A 189 7.66 15.93 -12.10
C PRO A 189 9.15 15.64 -11.94
N GLY A 190 9.78 15.03 -12.95
CA GLY A 190 11.22 14.71 -12.93
C GLY A 190 11.61 13.54 -12.02
N SER A 191 10.66 12.79 -11.46
CA SER A 191 10.96 11.61 -10.66
C SER A 191 11.76 10.56 -11.45
N ARG A 192 12.72 9.92 -10.80
CA ARG A 192 13.41 8.77 -11.37
C ARG A 192 12.40 7.64 -11.59
N GLN A 193 12.35 7.11 -12.81
CA GLN A 193 11.51 5.95 -13.14
C GLN A 193 12.14 4.69 -12.54
N TYR A 194 11.82 4.42 -11.28
CA TYR A 194 12.34 3.29 -10.52
C TYR A 194 11.23 2.45 -9.90
N CYS A 195 11.36 1.14 -10.07
CA CYS A 195 10.45 0.15 -9.51
C CYS A 195 11.25 -1.16 -9.33
N SER A 196 11.14 -1.75 -8.14
CA SER A 196 11.78 -3.02 -7.81
C SER A 196 10.92 -4.24 -8.15
N ALA A 197 9.67 -4.02 -8.58
CA ALA A 197 8.69 -5.07 -8.83
C ALA A 197 9.28 -6.12 -9.77
N SER A 198 9.35 -7.35 -9.27
CA SER A 198 9.71 -8.54 -10.03
C SER A 198 8.60 -9.56 -9.83
N PRO A 199 7.42 -9.35 -10.45
CA PRO A 199 6.26 -10.20 -10.23
C PRO A 199 6.55 -11.63 -10.70
N THR A 200 5.94 -12.61 -10.03
CA THR A 200 6.07 -14.04 -10.35
C THR A 200 5.39 -14.42 -11.66
N LYS A 201 4.53 -13.54 -12.20
CA LYS A 201 3.63 -13.77 -13.34
C LYS A 201 2.56 -14.84 -13.07
N VAL A 202 2.44 -15.27 -11.82
CA VAL A 202 1.39 -16.18 -11.38
C VAL A 202 0.16 -15.36 -11.00
N LYS A 203 -1.02 -15.85 -11.37
CA LYS A 203 -2.29 -15.20 -11.03
C LYS A 203 -2.86 -15.78 -9.74
N LEU A 204 -3.46 -14.92 -8.92
CA LEU A 204 -4.24 -15.36 -7.76
C LEU A 204 -5.57 -15.95 -8.24
N GLY A 205 -5.85 -17.19 -7.80
CA GLY A 205 -7.12 -17.87 -8.01
C GLY A 205 -8.22 -17.39 -7.06
N ASN A 206 -9.42 -17.96 -7.20
CA ASN A 206 -10.48 -17.77 -6.20
C ASN A 206 -10.11 -18.48 -4.89
N PHE A 207 -10.46 -17.86 -3.77
CA PHE A 207 -10.22 -18.43 -2.45
C PHE A 207 -11.45 -18.26 -1.53
N VAL A 208 -11.45 -18.98 -0.41
CA VAL A 208 -12.55 -18.95 0.54
C VAL A 208 -12.75 -17.52 1.06
N GLY A 209 -13.99 -17.02 0.99
CA GLY A 209 -14.33 -15.66 1.40
C GLY A 209 -13.93 -14.56 0.40
N SER A 210 -13.37 -14.92 -0.77
CA SER A 210 -13.08 -13.92 -1.81
C SER A 210 -14.36 -13.32 -2.40
N ASN A 211 -14.32 -12.00 -2.64
CA ASN A 211 -15.41 -11.22 -3.20
C ASN A 211 -14.86 -10.15 -4.15
N PHE A 212 -14.19 -10.56 -5.22
CA PHE A 212 -13.61 -9.65 -6.21
C PHE A 212 -14.69 -8.75 -6.83
N LYS A 213 -14.54 -7.43 -6.69
CA LYS A 213 -15.48 -6.44 -7.23
C LYS A 213 -15.00 -5.81 -8.53
N LEU A 214 -13.69 -5.78 -8.74
CA LEU A 214 -13.11 -5.17 -9.93
C LEU A 214 -13.25 -6.10 -11.13
N LYS A 215 -13.66 -5.53 -12.27
CA LYS A 215 -13.84 -6.29 -13.53
C LYS A 215 -12.49 -6.63 -14.15
N GLU A 216 -12.46 -7.67 -14.98
CA GLU A 216 -11.22 -8.18 -15.60
C GLU A 216 -10.42 -7.10 -16.34
N TYR A 217 -11.09 -6.19 -17.05
CA TYR A 217 -10.43 -5.12 -17.80
C TYR A 217 -9.60 -4.17 -16.93
N ILE A 218 -9.88 -4.08 -15.62
CA ILE A 218 -9.03 -3.33 -14.69
C ILE A 218 -7.65 -4.01 -14.59
N TRP A 219 -7.63 -5.34 -14.49
CA TRP A 219 -6.40 -6.13 -14.36
C TRP A 219 -5.57 -6.14 -15.67
N GLU A 220 -6.21 -5.98 -16.82
CA GLU A 220 -5.53 -5.83 -18.13
C GLU A 220 -4.62 -4.59 -18.21
N ASN A 221 -4.80 -3.62 -17.32
CA ASN A 221 -3.92 -2.45 -17.21
C ASN A 221 -2.58 -2.75 -16.52
N PHE A 222 -2.43 -3.95 -15.94
CA PHE A 222 -1.23 -4.40 -15.23
C PHE A 222 -0.61 -5.59 -15.96
N ASN A 223 0.23 -5.30 -16.95
CA ASN A 223 0.91 -6.36 -17.71
C ASN A 223 2.19 -6.83 -16.99
N TRP A 224 2.08 -7.83 -16.12
CA TRP A 224 3.20 -8.40 -15.36
C TRP A 224 4.25 -9.11 -16.23
N GLU A 225 3.97 -9.40 -17.50
CA GLU A 225 4.96 -9.96 -18.44
C GLU A 225 6.01 -8.93 -18.85
N VAL A 226 5.69 -7.65 -18.71
CA VAL A 226 6.58 -6.55 -19.09
C VAL A 226 7.34 -6.06 -17.86
N ASP A 227 8.67 -6.18 -17.90
CA ASP A 227 9.52 -5.65 -16.85
C ASP A 227 9.19 -4.17 -16.57
N LYS A 228 8.96 -3.87 -15.29
CA LYS A 228 8.62 -2.54 -14.78
C LYS A 228 7.36 -1.95 -15.42
N CYS A 229 6.36 -2.80 -15.74
CA CYS A 229 5.12 -2.39 -16.41
C CYS A 229 4.43 -1.18 -15.77
N VAL A 230 4.44 -1.10 -14.44
CA VAL A 230 3.85 -0.01 -13.66
C VAL A 230 4.44 1.35 -14.03
N LEU A 231 5.75 1.41 -14.36
CA LEU A 231 6.42 2.64 -14.79
C LEU A 231 5.92 3.15 -16.15
N ARG A 232 5.46 2.24 -17.02
CA ARG A 232 5.01 2.58 -18.39
C ARG A 232 3.55 3.03 -18.43
N SER A 233 2.81 2.82 -17.34
CA SER A 233 1.40 3.13 -17.25
C SER A 233 1.14 4.58 -16.80
N ASP A 234 -0.02 5.16 -17.17
CA ASP A 234 -0.45 6.47 -16.66
C ASP A 234 -0.50 6.46 -15.12
N ASN A 235 -0.22 7.59 -14.47
CA ASN A 235 -0.40 7.79 -13.05
C ASN A 235 -1.88 7.88 -12.64
N ASN A 236 -2.81 8.18 -13.55
CA ASN A 236 -4.22 8.33 -13.21
C ASN A 236 -4.88 7.01 -12.79
N PRO A 237 -5.90 7.06 -11.91
CA PRO A 237 -6.73 5.90 -11.59
C PRO A 237 -7.41 5.35 -12.84
N ILE A 238 -7.53 4.03 -12.89
CA ILE A 238 -8.27 3.35 -13.95
C ILE A 238 -9.75 3.72 -13.77
N LYS A 239 -10.45 3.99 -14.88
CA LYS A 239 -11.87 4.34 -14.83
C LYS A 239 -12.70 3.06 -14.76
N ASN A 240 -13.73 3.08 -13.91
CA ASN A 240 -14.71 2.01 -13.75
C ASN A 240 -15.79 2.01 -14.85
#